data_AF-A0AA91T4C8-F1
#
_entry.id   AF-A0AA91T4C8-F1
#
_cell.length_a   1.000
_cell.length_b   1.000
_cell.length_c   1.000
_cell.angle_alpha   90.00
_cell.angle_beta   90.00
_cell.angle_gamma   90.00
#
_symmetry.space_group_name_H-M   'P 1'
#
loop_
_entity.id
_entity.type
_entity.pdbx_description
1 polymer ?
#
loop_
_entity_poly.entity_id
_entity_poly.type
_entity_poly.pdbx_seq_one_letter_code
_entity_poly.pdbx_strand_id
1 'polypeptide(L)'
;MVSLSKLLALSLLSLASAEPAPQFTDSPTNTELIATFDSKVSGSVAFTSNNGSVLVSVDLSDLPTSGGPFLYHIHKKPVPSDGNCTGTSSHFNPFNGSETASAPDLKEAGDLSGKHGKIEGTSLNTSYIDPYLSLNPSSPAYFGGLSVVVHFANTSRIACANITEKYPSIPSSSGSSKLSPSVISVLIASISAWFSS
;
A
#
# COMPACT_ATOMS: atom_id res chain seq x y z
N MET A 1 -51.30 -17.31 44.10
CA MET A 1 -49.85 -17.58 44.04
C MET A 1 -49.45 -17.57 42.58
N VAL A 2 -48.80 -16.53 42.08
CA VAL A 2 -48.25 -16.53 40.71
C VAL A 2 -46.79 -16.11 40.83
N SER A 3 -45.93 -17.06 40.48
CA SER A 3 -44.48 -17.02 40.68
C SER A 3 -43.83 -16.07 39.69
N LEU A 4 -43.03 -15.13 40.20
CA LEU A 4 -42.34 -14.11 39.42
C LEU A 4 -41.01 -14.70 38.91
N SER A 5 -41.02 -15.23 37.69
CA SER A 5 -39.82 -15.75 37.02
C SER A 5 -38.95 -14.59 36.54
N LYS A 6 -37.92 -14.23 37.32
CA LYS A 6 -36.90 -13.25 36.90
C LYS A 6 -35.97 -13.92 35.87
N LEU A 7 -36.14 -13.58 34.59
CA LEU A 7 -35.18 -13.87 33.53
C LEU A 7 -33.97 -12.92 33.68
N LEU A 8 -32.86 -13.44 34.19
CA LEU A 8 -31.56 -12.75 34.12
C LEU A 8 -31.01 -12.93 32.69
N ALA A 9 -31.00 -11.85 31.91
CA ALA A 9 -30.28 -11.81 30.64
C ALA A 9 -28.78 -11.58 30.94
N LEU A 10 -27.96 -12.63 30.79
CA LEU A 10 -26.51 -12.55 30.88
C LEU A 10 -25.97 -12.02 29.54
N SER A 11 -25.66 -10.73 29.45
CA SER A 11 -24.99 -10.16 28.28
C SER A 11 -23.54 -10.64 28.24
N LEU A 12 -23.23 -11.55 27.32
CA LEU A 12 -21.86 -11.91 26.98
C LEU A 12 -21.19 -10.71 26.31
N LEU A 13 -20.38 -9.95 27.06
CA LEU A 13 -19.44 -9.00 26.49
C LEU A 13 -18.34 -9.82 25.78
N SER A 14 -18.37 -9.89 24.46
CA SER A 14 -17.26 -10.41 23.68
C SER A 14 -16.11 -9.41 23.75
N LEU A 15 -15.09 -9.69 24.57
CA LEU A 15 -13.81 -8.99 24.48
C LEU A 15 -13.15 -9.47 23.19
N ALA A 16 -13.20 -8.65 22.13
CA ALA A 16 -12.39 -8.87 20.94
C ALA A 16 -10.93 -8.65 21.33
N SER A 17 -10.19 -9.74 21.56
CA SER A 17 -8.72 -9.68 21.62
C SER A 17 -8.21 -9.38 20.22
N ALA A 18 -7.25 -8.48 20.08
CA ALA A 18 -6.47 -8.39 18.85
C ALA A 18 -5.77 -9.74 18.66
N GLU A 19 -6.11 -10.45 17.59
CA GLU A 19 -5.43 -11.68 17.20
C GLU A 19 -4.16 -11.30 16.42
N PRO A 20 -3.03 -12.02 16.60
CA PRO A 20 -1.83 -11.78 15.81
C PRO A 20 -2.11 -11.79 14.31
N ALA A 21 -1.59 -10.80 13.59
CA ALA A 21 -1.69 -10.72 12.15
C ALA A 21 -1.05 -11.97 11.51
N PRO A 22 -1.73 -12.64 10.58
CA PRO A 22 -1.16 -13.79 9.90
C PRO A 22 0.02 -13.35 9.02
N GLN A 23 0.97 -14.27 8.84
CA GLN A 23 2.05 -14.08 7.87
C GLN A 23 1.60 -14.54 6.48
N PHE A 24 2.02 -13.81 5.45
CA PHE A 24 1.71 -14.04 4.05
C PHE A 24 2.96 -14.47 3.28
N THR A 25 2.79 -15.55 2.50
CA THR A 25 3.79 -16.09 1.57
C THR A 25 3.20 -16.26 0.16
N ASP A 26 2.14 -15.48 -0.14
CA ASP A 26 1.34 -15.59 -1.36
C ASP A 26 1.64 -14.50 -2.39
N SER A 27 2.64 -13.65 -2.16
CA SER A 27 3.01 -12.57 -3.07
C SER A 27 3.53 -13.11 -4.40
N PRO A 28 2.87 -12.81 -5.54
CA PRO A 28 3.27 -13.32 -6.85
C PRO A 28 4.68 -12.85 -7.24
N THR A 29 5.40 -13.71 -7.98
CA THR A 29 6.68 -13.33 -8.58
C THR A 29 6.46 -12.25 -9.65
N ASN A 30 7.49 -11.43 -9.92
CA ASN A 30 7.46 -10.34 -10.90
C ASN A 30 6.43 -9.23 -10.64
N THR A 31 5.94 -9.10 -9.40
CA THR A 31 5.14 -7.93 -9.00
C THR A 31 6.04 -6.95 -8.25
N GLU A 32 6.06 -5.70 -8.73
CA GLU A 32 6.77 -4.60 -8.10
C GLU A 32 5.82 -3.41 -7.95
N LEU A 33 5.56 -3.04 -6.70
CA LEU A 33 4.86 -1.81 -6.36
C LEU A 33 5.86 -0.78 -5.87
N ILE A 34 5.59 0.50 -6.13
CA ILE A 34 6.47 1.59 -5.72
C ILE A 34 5.65 2.81 -5.31
N ALA A 35 6.10 3.45 -4.23
CA ALA A 35 5.69 4.79 -3.84
C ALA A 35 6.86 5.74 -4.03
N THR A 36 6.75 6.65 -5.00
CA THR A 36 7.78 7.64 -5.34
C THR A 36 7.44 8.99 -4.73
N PHE A 37 8.40 9.57 -4.03
CA PHE A 37 8.31 10.89 -3.40
C PHE A 37 9.15 11.89 -4.20
N ASP A 38 8.53 13.01 -4.57
CA ASP A 38 9.11 14.06 -5.43
C ASP A 38 8.94 15.47 -4.84
N SER A 39 8.68 15.57 -3.53
CA SER A 39 8.36 16.83 -2.86
C SER A 39 9.22 17.04 -1.61
N LYS A 40 8.64 17.43 -0.47
CA LYS A 40 9.35 17.73 0.80
C LYS A 40 10.22 16.59 1.33
N VAL A 41 10.02 15.38 0.81
CA VAL A 41 10.86 14.20 0.94
C VAL A 41 11.06 13.69 -0.47
N SER A 42 12.26 13.22 -0.80
CA SER A 42 12.57 12.65 -2.11
C SER A 42 12.88 11.16 -1.99
N GLY A 43 12.74 10.43 -3.09
CA GLY A 43 13.15 9.03 -3.20
C GLY A 43 11.97 8.08 -3.35
N SER A 44 12.08 6.85 -2.83
CA SER A 44 11.05 5.84 -3.00
C SER A 44 10.99 4.79 -1.89
N VAL A 45 9.83 4.16 -1.79
CA VAL A 45 9.63 2.89 -1.10
C VAL A 45 9.13 1.88 -2.12
N ALA A 46 9.94 0.87 -2.42
CA ALA A 46 9.63 -0.20 -3.35
C ALA A 46 9.26 -1.48 -2.61
N PHE A 47 8.33 -2.25 -3.17
CA PHE A 47 7.81 -3.49 -2.62
C PHE A 47 7.88 -4.58 -3.69
N THR A 48 8.64 -5.63 -3.41
CA THR A 48 8.84 -6.76 -4.34
C THR A 48 8.58 -8.09 -3.64
N SER A 49 8.27 -9.13 -4.40
CA SER A 49 8.14 -10.48 -3.83
C SER A 49 9.52 -11.10 -3.59
N ASN A 50 9.73 -11.63 -2.38
CA ASN A 50 10.88 -12.45 -2.00
C ASN A 50 10.36 -13.73 -1.33
N ASN A 51 10.44 -14.86 -2.04
CA ASN A 51 9.91 -16.15 -1.58
C ASN A 51 8.44 -16.09 -1.11
N GLY A 52 7.62 -15.26 -1.76
CA GLY A 52 6.20 -15.08 -1.43
C GLY A 52 5.91 -14.03 -0.34
N SER A 53 6.91 -13.61 0.43
CA SER A 53 6.79 -12.47 1.35
C SER A 53 7.19 -11.16 0.66
N VAL A 54 6.90 -10.02 1.28
CA VAL A 54 7.20 -8.71 0.71
C VAL A 54 8.57 -8.23 1.18
N LEU A 55 9.49 -8.05 0.25
CA LEU A 55 10.71 -7.27 0.45
C LEU A 55 10.40 -5.80 0.25
N VAL A 56 10.61 -5.01 1.30
CA VAL A 56 10.50 -3.55 1.28
C VAL A 56 11.90 -2.98 1.11
N SER A 57 12.09 -2.12 0.11
CA SER A 57 13.32 -1.37 -0.12
C SER A 57 13.01 0.12 0.03
N VAL A 58 13.64 0.76 1.00
CA VAL A 58 13.44 2.17 1.34
C VAL A 58 14.68 2.95 0.93
N ASP A 59 14.50 3.98 0.12
CA ASP A 59 15.53 4.95 -0.23
C ASP A 59 14.91 6.34 -0.19
N LEU A 60 15.00 7.01 0.96
CA LEU A 60 14.42 8.32 1.21
C LEU A 60 15.50 9.33 1.58
N SER A 61 15.37 10.54 1.07
CA SER A 61 16.26 11.67 1.35
C SER A 61 15.48 12.96 1.57
N ASP A 62 16.21 14.03 1.90
CA ASP A 62 15.68 15.37 2.09
C ASP A 62 14.67 15.49 3.24
N LEU A 63 14.71 14.57 4.21
CA LEU A 63 13.92 14.72 5.42
C LEU A 63 14.42 15.94 6.23
N PRO A 64 13.53 16.64 6.95
CA PRO A 64 13.91 17.80 7.76
C PRO A 64 15.05 17.49 8.75
N THR A 65 15.88 18.48 9.07
CA THR A 65 16.97 18.33 10.06
C THR A 65 16.48 18.25 11.51
N SER A 66 15.18 18.47 11.75
CA SER A 66 14.55 18.44 13.06
C SER A 66 13.11 17.92 12.97
N GLY A 67 12.54 17.53 14.12
CA GLY A 67 11.19 16.97 14.19
C GLY A 67 11.13 15.44 13.96
N GLY A 68 12.28 14.78 13.80
CA GLY A 68 12.41 13.33 13.85
C GLY A 68 12.47 12.78 15.29
N PRO A 69 12.67 11.44 15.46
CA PRO A 69 12.80 10.46 14.38
C PRO A 69 11.52 10.35 13.56
N PHE A 70 11.66 10.25 12.24
CA PHE A 70 10.51 10.29 11.34
C PHE A 70 9.87 8.92 11.21
N LEU A 71 8.55 8.91 11.07
CA LEU A 71 7.77 7.70 10.90
C LEU A 71 7.34 7.58 9.44
N TYR A 72 7.08 6.36 8.99
CA TYR A 72 6.50 6.09 7.69
C TYR A 72 5.58 4.87 7.78
N HIS A 73 4.41 5.00 7.17
CA HIS A 73 3.34 4.00 7.26
C HIS A 73 2.63 3.86 5.93
N ILE A 74 2.04 2.69 5.69
CA ILE A 74 1.02 2.52 4.65
C ILE A 74 -0.32 3.02 5.21
N HIS A 75 -0.99 3.89 4.47
CA HIS A 75 -2.31 4.43 4.81
C HIS A 75 -3.42 3.79 3.99
N LYS A 76 -4.65 3.74 4.52
CA LYS A 76 -5.75 2.95 3.92
C LYS A 76 -6.42 3.58 2.69
N LYS A 77 -6.01 4.77 2.25
CA LYS A 77 -6.54 5.43 1.05
C LYS A 77 -5.40 5.94 0.16
N PRO A 78 -5.63 6.04 -1.16
CA PRO A 78 -4.72 6.77 -2.05
C PRO A 78 -4.59 8.24 -1.64
N VAL A 79 -3.50 8.87 -2.08
CA VAL A 79 -3.34 10.32 -2.03
C VAL A 79 -4.41 10.96 -2.93
N PRO A 80 -5.24 11.87 -2.39
CA PRO A 80 -6.27 12.57 -3.18
C PRO A 80 -5.65 13.45 -4.27
N SER A 81 -6.46 13.87 -5.24
CA SER A 81 -6.02 14.67 -6.39
C SER A 81 -5.47 16.05 -6.03
N ASP A 82 -5.80 16.58 -4.85
CA ASP A 82 -5.25 17.83 -4.32
C ASP A 82 -3.87 17.65 -3.64
N GLY A 83 -3.35 16.41 -3.61
CA GLY A 83 -2.07 16.08 -2.98
C GLY A 83 -2.08 16.16 -1.45
N ASN A 84 -3.23 16.42 -0.82
CA ASN A 84 -3.29 16.61 0.61
C ASN A 84 -3.18 15.27 1.35
N CYS A 85 -2.05 15.07 2.03
CA CYS A 85 -1.79 13.83 2.75
C CYS A 85 -2.83 13.49 3.80
N THR A 86 -3.62 14.43 4.33
CA THR A 86 -4.71 14.11 5.27
C THR A 86 -5.81 13.23 4.64
N GLY A 87 -6.00 13.32 3.32
CA GLY A 87 -6.98 12.52 2.57
C GLY A 87 -6.66 11.02 2.53
N THR A 88 -5.41 10.62 2.81
CA THR A 88 -5.03 9.20 2.90
C THR A 88 -5.64 8.50 4.14
N SER A 89 -6.29 9.25 5.04
CA SER A 89 -7.02 8.72 6.21
C SER A 89 -6.10 8.03 7.22
N SER A 90 -6.57 7.02 7.97
CA SER A 90 -5.80 6.27 8.97
C SER A 90 -4.80 5.29 8.34
N HIS A 91 -3.98 4.65 9.18
CA HIS A 91 -3.08 3.57 8.77
C HIS A 91 -3.86 2.39 8.17
N PHE A 92 -3.17 1.62 7.33
CA PHE A 92 -3.65 0.35 6.80
C PHE A 92 -3.57 -0.72 7.90
N ASN A 93 -4.73 -1.15 8.39
CA ASN A 93 -4.84 -2.03 9.55
C ASN A 93 -5.97 -3.07 9.39
N PRO A 94 -5.83 -4.04 8.47
CA PRO A 94 -6.87 -5.04 8.20
C PRO A 94 -7.06 -6.07 9.33
N PHE A 95 -6.14 -6.15 10.30
CA PHE A 95 -6.17 -7.14 11.39
C PHE A 95 -6.29 -6.51 12.78
N ASN A 96 -6.70 -5.24 12.86
CA ASN A 96 -6.92 -4.54 14.13
C ASN A 96 -5.70 -4.56 15.08
N GLY A 97 -4.49 -4.46 14.53
CA GLY A 97 -3.27 -4.28 15.29
C GLY A 97 -3.21 -2.92 16.00
N SER A 98 -2.20 -2.74 16.86
CA SER A 98 -2.01 -1.55 17.68
C SER A 98 -0.63 -0.93 17.45
N GLU A 99 -0.59 0.40 17.30
CA GLU A 99 0.66 1.18 17.21
C GLU A 99 1.60 0.95 18.41
N THR A 100 1.02 0.73 19.60
CA THR A 100 1.78 0.58 20.86
C THR A 100 2.15 -0.86 21.19
N ALA A 101 1.75 -1.83 20.36
CA ALA A 101 2.13 -3.22 20.56
C ALA A 101 3.65 -3.40 20.49
N SER A 102 4.17 -4.30 21.32
CA SER A 102 5.60 -4.63 21.36
C SER A 102 6.00 -5.69 20.32
N ALA A 103 5.08 -6.60 19.97
CA ALA A 103 5.32 -7.67 19.01
C ALA A 103 4.92 -7.23 17.59
N PRO A 104 5.73 -7.50 16.55
CA PRO A 104 5.44 -7.06 15.18
C PRO A 104 4.12 -7.57 14.59
N ASP A 105 3.70 -8.77 14.95
CA ASP A 105 2.43 -9.40 14.55
C ASP A 105 1.21 -8.76 15.21
N LEU A 106 1.39 -8.03 16.31
CA LEU A 106 0.34 -7.28 16.99
C LEU A 106 0.29 -5.80 16.59
N LYS A 107 1.22 -5.36 15.71
CA LYS A 107 1.22 -4.02 15.13
C LYS A 107 0.29 -3.95 13.93
N GLU A 108 -0.08 -2.73 13.56
CA GLU A 108 -0.86 -2.52 12.34
C GLU A 108 -0.06 -3.02 11.13
N ALA A 109 -0.73 -3.66 10.16
CA ALA A 109 -0.04 -4.21 9.00
C ALA A 109 0.79 -3.13 8.25
N GLY A 110 0.25 -1.91 8.17
CA GLY A 110 0.91 -0.74 7.58
C GLY A 110 1.92 -0.01 8.49
N ASP A 111 2.13 -0.43 9.74
CA ASP A 111 3.10 0.19 10.67
C ASP A 111 4.55 -0.25 10.36
N LEU A 112 5.11 0.29 9.28
CA LEU A 112 6.47 -0.03 8.85
C LEU A 112 7.52 0.44 9.86
N SER A 113 7.39 1.66 10.38
CA SER A 113 8.32 2.22 11.37
C SER A 113 8.33 1.48 12.70
N GLY A 114 7.16 1.10 13.20
CA GLY A 114 7.06 0.36 14.45
C GLY A 114 7.60 -1.07 14.34
N LYS A 115 7.52 -1.70 13.17
CA LYS A 115 8.06 -3.06 12.94
C LYS A 115 9.55 -3.07 12.60
N HIS A 116 10.01 -2.12 11.78
CA HIS A 116 11.32 -2.19 11.12
C HIS A 116 12.26 -1.02 11.46
N GLY A 117 11.83 -0.12 12.34
CA GLY A 117 12.62 1.02 12.79
C GLY A 117 12.21 2.33 12.12
N LYS A 118 12.43 3.42 12.86
CA LYS A 118 12.14 4.79 12.43
C LYS A 118 13.27 5.33 11.56
N ILE A 119 13.01 6.42 10.85
CA ILE A 119 14.04 7.12 10.07
C ILE A 119 14.81 8.05 11.01
N GLU A 120 16.08 7.74 11.21
CA GLU A 120 17.02 8.56 11.99
C GLU A 120 17.78 9.50 11.04
N GLY A 121 17.76 10.81 11.33
CA GLY A 121 18.43 11.82 10.50
C GLY A 121 17.63 12.24 9.26
N THR A 122 18.34 12.68 8.21
CA THR A 122 17.73 13.31 7.02
C THR A 122 17.54 12.36 5.83
N SER A 123 17.87 11.08 6.00
CA SER A 123 17.78 10.07 4.94
C SER A 123 17.73 8.65 5.52
N LEU A 124 17.14 7.72 4.79
CA LEU A 124 17.15 6.29 5.10
C LEU A 124 17.36 5.48 3.81
N ASN A 125 18.36 4.61 3.80
CA ASN A 125 18.57 3.60 2.77
C ASN A 125 18.66 2.22 3.44
N THR A 126 17.65 1.38 3.26
CA THR A 126 17.57 0.06 3.91
C THR A 126 16.63 -0.89 3.16
N SER A 127 16.68 -2.17 3.52
CA SER A 127 15.73 -3.17 3.05
C SER A 127 15.42 -4.21 4.11
N TYR A 128 14.18 -4.70 4.15
CA TYR A 128 13.73 -5.71 5.10
C TYR A 128 12.54 -6.51 4.56
N ILE A 129 12.31 -7.70 5.12
CA ILE A 129 11.12 -8.50 4.81
C ILE A 129 9.99 -8.10 5.76
N ASP A 130 8.83 -7.75 5.21
CA ASP A 130 7.58 -7.60 5.96
C ASP A 130 6.65 -8.79 5.66
N PRO A 131 6.49 -9.74 6.59
CA PRO A 131 5.66 -10.92 6.36
C PRO A 131 4.17 -10.64 6.55
N TYR A 132 3.77 -9.46 7.01
CA TYR A 132 2.36 -9.13 7.30
C TYR A 132 1.69 -8.34 6.17
N LEU A 133 2.43 -8.10 5.09
CA LEU A 133 1.97 -7.49 3.85
C LEU A 133 1.86 -8.53 2.75
N SER A 134 1.04 -8.25 1.73
CA SER A 134 0.96 -9.10 0.55
C SER A 134 0.87 -8.28 -0.74
N LEU A 135 1.51 -8.76 -1.80
CA LEU A 135 1.34 -8.26 -3.17
C LEU A 135 0.23 -8.99 -3.94
N ASN A 136 -0.43 -9.99 -3.34
CA ASN A 136 -1.54 -10.69 -3.95
C ASN A 136 -2.84 -9.87 -3.82
N PRO A 137 -3.48 -9.43 -4.93
CA PRO A 137 -4.71 -8.64 -4.87
C PRO A 137 -5.90 -9.32 -4.17
N SER A 138 -5.86 -10.64 -3.98
CA SER A 138 -6.90 -11.39 -3.26
C SER A 138 -6.66 -11.47 -1.75
N SER A 139 -5.49 -11.03 -1.26
CA SER A 139 -5.14 -11.05 0.15
C SER A 139 -5.78 -9.87 0.91
N PRO A 140 -6.28 -10.07 2.14
CA PRO A 140 -6.69 -8.96 3.00
C PRO A 140 -5.53 -8.03 3.39
N ALA A 141 -4.28 -8.49 3.25
CA ALA A 141 -3.07 -7.70 3.45
C ALA A 141 -2.57 -7.01 2.16
N TYR A 142 -3.35 -7.04 1.08
CA TYR A 142 -3.03 -6.33 -0.15
C TYR A 142 -3.12 -4.81 0.03
N PHE A 143 -2.06 -4.12 -0.37
CA PHE A 143 -1.92 -2.67 -0.18
C PHE A 143 -1.66 -1.90 -1.50
N GLY A 144 -1.77 -2.57 -2.65
CA GLY A 144 -1.66 -1.89 -3.94
C GLY A 144 -2.79 -0.86 -4.14
N GLY A 145 -2.46 0.29 -4.73
CA GLY A 145 -3.38 1.41 -4.90
C GLY A 145 -3.64 2.24 -3.64
N LEU A 146 -2.97 1.92 -2.52
CA LEU A 146 -2.99 2.72 -1.30
C LEU A 146 -1.91 3.82 -1.34
N SER A 147 -1.42 4.27 -0.18
CA SER A 147 -0.35 5.27 -0.10
C SER A 147 0.65 4.98 1.01
N VAL A 148 1.88 5.46 0.84
CA VAL A 148 2.86 5.61 1.93
C VAL A 148 2.85 7.06 2.38
N VAL A 149 2.88 7.30 3.70
CA VAL A 149 2.97 8.62 4.29
C VAL A 149 4.18 8.68 5.21
N VAL A 150 4.96 9.76 5.11
CA VAL A 150 6.08 10.08 6.02
C VAL A 150 5.61 11.15 7.01
N HIS A 151 5.91 10.97 8.29
CA HIS A 151 5.47 11.81 9.40
C HIS A 151 6.65 12.32 10.23
N PHE A 152 6.45 13.48 10.85
CA PHE A 152 7.23 13.90 12.00
C PHE A 152 7.00 12.96 13.21
N ALA A 153 7.87 13.05 14.21
CA ALA A 153 7.72 12.32 15.47
C ALA A 153 6.41 12.63 16.22
N ASN A 154 5.84 13.83 15.99
CA ASN A 154 4.54 14.23 16.54
C ASN A 154 3.35 13.77 15.68
N THR A 155 3.57 12.83 14.75
CA THR A 155 2.60 12.22 13.83
C THR A 155 1.99 13.12 12.76
N SER A 156 2.36 14.40 12.70
CA SER A 156 1.97 15.27 11.58
C SER A 156 2.61 14.82 10.25
N ARG A 157 1.86 14.90 9.15
CA ARG A 157 2.24 14.37 7.84
C ARG A 157 3.16 15.34 7.10
N ILE A 158 4.31 14.84 6.61
CA ILE A 158 5.30 15.60 5.85
C ILE A 158 5.03 15.49 4.37
N ALA A 159 5.01 14.25 3.87
CA ALA A 159 4.86 13.90 2.47
C ALA A 159 4.12 12.56 2.35
N CYS A 160 3.52 12.32 1.19
CA CYS A 160 2.79 11.10 0.90
C CYS A 160 2.88 10.78 -0.59
N ALA A 161 2.84 9.49 -0.92
CA ALA A 161 2.94 9.00 -2.28
C ALA A 161 2.00 7.80 -2.49
N ASN A 162 1.40 7.72 -3.68
CA ASN A 162 0.58 6.56 -4.06
C ASN A 162 1.44 5.34 -4.31
N ILE A 163 0.94 4.16 -3.92
CA ILE A 163 1.57 2.87 -4.20
C ILE A 163 1.04 2.36 -5.55
N THR A 164 1.89 2.33 -6.56
CA THR A 164 1.51 2.01 -7.95
C THR A 164 2.36 0.87 -8.51
N GLU A 165 1.87 0.16 -9.52
CA GLU A 165 2.69 -0.81 -10.27
C GLU A 165 3.82 -0.07 -10.99
N LYS A 166 5.07 -0.51 -10.79
CA LYS A 166 6.22 0.10 -11.49
C LYS A 166 6.17 -0.14 -13.00
N TYR A 167 5.74 -1.34 -13.38
CA TYR A 167 5.45 -1.69 -14.77
C TYR A 167 3.96 -1.98 -14.85
N PRO A 168 3.13 -1.00 -15.26
CA PRO A 168 1.71 -1.25 -15.42
C PRO A 168 1.55 -2.43 -16.37
N SER A 169 0.90 -3.48 -15.88
CA SER A 169 0.59 -4.63 -16.71
C SER A 169 -0.18 -4.15 -17.94
N ILE A 170 0.40 -4.30 -19.15
CA ILE A 170 -0.36 -4.10 -20.38
C ILE A 170 -1.52 -5.08 -20.27
N PRO A 171 -2.79 -4.62 -20.32
CA PRO A 171 -3.92 -5.54 -20.28
C PRO A 171 -3.72 -6.54 -21.41
N SER A 172 -3.45 -7.79 -21.06
CA SER A 172 -3.31 -8.88 -22.00
C SER A 172 -4.67 -9.02 -22.66
N SER A 173 -4.80 -8.43 -23.84
CA SER A 173 -5.97 -8.56 -24.70
C SER A 173 -5.99 -9.96 -25.27
N SER A 174 -6.29 -10.95 -24.43
CA SER A 174 -6.80 -12.26 -24.84
C SER A 174 -8.26 -12.15 -25.29
N GLY A 175 -8.57 -11.11 -26.05
CA GLY A 175 -9.83 -10.90 -26.73
C GLY A 175 -9.54 -10.80 -28.22
N SER A 176 -9.82 -11.89 -28.94
CA SER A 176 -9.92 -11.87 -30.40
C SER A 176 -11.05 -10.91 -30.81
N SER A 177 -10.75 -9.61 -30.86
CA SER A 177 -11.63 -8.63 -31.45
C SER A 177 -11.45 -8.75 -32.97
N LYS A 178 -12.42 -9.42 -33.60
CA LYS A 178 -12.61 -9.34 -35.05
C LYS A 178 -12.67 -7.86 -35.39
N LEU A 179 -11.69 -7.38 -36.14
CA LEU A 179 -11.69 -6.04 -36.71
C LEU A 179 -13.01 -5.84 -37.47
N SER A 180 -13.76 -4.81 -37.06
CA SER A 180 -14.96 -4.37 -37.75
C SER A 180 -14.60 -3.92 -39.18
N PRO A 181 -15.38 -4.26 -40.22
CA PRO A 181 -15.03 -3.94 -41.62
C PRO A 181 -14.85 -2.45 -41.90
N SER A 182 -15.35 -1.56 -41.04
CA SER A 182 -15.31 -0.10 -41.26
C SER A 182 -13.94 0.55 -41.07
N VAL A 183 -12.97 -0.10 -40.42
CA VAL A 183 -11.60 0.46 -40.26
C VAL A 183 -10.66 0.14 -41.41
N ILE A 184 -11.00 -0.83 -42.27
CA ILE A 184 -10.15 -1.23 -43.42
C ILE A 184 -10.15 -0.16 -44.52
N SER A 185 -11.24 0.61 -44.68
CA SER A 185 -11.33 1.62 -45.74
C SER A 185 -10.49 2.87 -45.52
N VAL A 186 -10.02 3.14 -44.29
CA VAL A 186 -9.20 4.34 -44.01
C VAL A 186 -7.71 4.08 -44.30
N LEU A 187 -7.26 2.82 -44.22
CA LEU A 187 -5.84 2.50 -44.38
C LEU A 187 -5.37 2.41 -45.84
N ILE A 188 -6.29 2.23 -46.80
CA ILE A 188 -5.93 2.05 -48.22
C ILE A 188 -5.84 3.40 -48.97
N ALA A 189 -6.46 4.47 -48.46
CA ALA A 189 -6.47 5.77 -49.13
C ALA A 189 -5.17 6.59 -48.96
N SER A 190 -4.27 6.20 -48.05
CA SER A 190 -3.04 6.96 -47.74
C SER A 190 -1.78 6.42 -48.43
N ILE A 191 -1.86 5.31 -49.17
CA ILE A 191 -0.69 4.65 -49.78
C ILE A 191 -0.54 5.00 -51.28
N SER A 192 -1.58 5.53 -51.93
CA SER A 192 -1.54 5.90 -53.36
C SER A 192 -0.92 7.28 -53.67
N ALA A 193 -0.38 8.00 -52.68
CA ALA A 193 0.26 9.30 -52.88
C ALA A 193 1.81 9.27 -52.90
N TRP A 194 2.44 8.08 -52.91
CA TRP A 194 3.90 7.91 -52.84
C TRP A 194 4.55 7.28 -54.08
N PHE A 195 3.80 7.02 -55.16
CA PHE A 195 4.36 6.61 -56.46
C PHE A 195 3.91 7.56 -57.56
N SER A 196 4.49 8.76 -57.60
CA SER A 196 4.60 9.58 -58.81
C SER A 196 5.71 10.61 -58.63
N SER A 197 6.95 10.15 -58.77
CA SER A 197 8.09 10.91 -59.29
C SER A 197 9.02 9.94 -60.01
#